data_AF-A0A951KFS7-F1
#
_entry.id   AF-A0A951KFS7-F1
#
_cell.length_a   1.000
_cell.length_b   1.000
_cell.length_c   1.000
_cell.angle_alpha   90.00
_cell.angle_beta   90.00
_cell.angle_gamma   90.00
#
_symmetry.space_group_name_H-M   'P 1'
#
loop_
_entity.id
_entity.type
_entity.pdbx_description
1 polymer ?
#
loop_
_entity_poly.entity_id
_entity_poly.type
_entity_poly.pdbx_seq_one_letter_code
_entity_poly.pdbx_strand_id
1 'polypeptide(L)'
;MNAITLLKDDHDRVKKMLAEGEETTDRAEKTRTELFATLKEEMLIHERIEEDIFYPSLKEHPKAEDIVLEGFEEHHVVDEIMGELETTDVTDEQWSPKFKVMKENIEHHIEEEEGEMF
;
A
#
# COMPACT_ATOMS: atom_id res chain seq x y z
N MET A 1 18.87 -12.56 1.29
CA MET A 1 17.79 -11.62 0.97
C MET A 1 18.40 -10.23 1.00
N ASN A 2 18.20 -9.44 -0.05
CA ASN A 2 18.60 -8.01 -0.09
C ASN A 2 17.34 -7.14 0.06
N ALA A 3 17.50 -5.80 0.15
CA ALA A 3 16.39 -4.88 0.34
C ALA A 3 15.30 -5.02 -0.75
N ILE A 4 15.69 -5.03 -2.03
CA ILE A 4 14.75 -5.19 -3.15
C ILE A 4 13.95 -6.51 -3.07
N THR A 5 14.60 -7.61 -2.69
CA THR A 5 13.90 -8.89 -2.53
C THR A 5 12.88 -8.82 -1.39
N LEU A 6 13.21 -8.13 -0.30
CA LEU A 6 12.29 -7.94 0.82
C LEU A 6 11.08 -7.08 0.40
N LEU A 7 11.31 -5.95 -0.27
CA LEU A 7 10.23 -5.06 -0.72
C LEU A 7 9.30 -5.75 -1.73
N LYS A 8 9.85 -6.50 -2.70
CA LYS A 8 9.02 -7.31 -3.62
C LYS A 8 8.22 -8.40 -2.91
N ASP A 9 8.79 -9.04 -1.89
CA ASP A 9 8.07 -10.03 -1.07
C ASP A 9 6.92 -9.37 -0.28
N ASP A 10 7.08 -8.12 0.17
CA ASP A 10 6.03 -7.34 0.83
C ASP A 10 4.94 -6.92 -0.17
N HIS A 11 5.33 -6.44 -1.37
CA HIS A 11 4.40 -6.14 -2.47
C HIS A 11 3.51 -7.32 -2.83
N ASP A 12 4.08 -8.52 -2.95
CA ASP A 12 3.32 -9.73 -3.26
C ASP A 12 2.29 -10.06 -2.17
N ARG A 13 2.62 -9.82 -0.90
CA ARG A 13 1.69 -10.00 0.22
C ARG A 13 0.58 -8.96 0.19
N VAL A 14 0.92 -7.69 -0.02
CA VAL A 14 -0.03 -6.58 -0.11
C VAL A 14 -1.00 -6.81 -1.27
N LYS A 15 -0.50 -7.08 -2.48
CA LYS A 15 -1.33 -7.41 -3.66
C LYS A 15 -2.31 -8.55 -3.38
N LYS A 16 -1.86 -9.60 -2.67
CA LYS A 16 -2.74 -10.71 -2.30
C LYS A 16 -3.86 -10.28 -1.34
N MET A 17 -3.55 -9.49 -0.32
CA MET A 17 -4.55 -8.96 0.61
C MET A 17 -5.53 -8.01 -0.08
N LEU A 18 -5.04 -7.17 -1.00
CA LEU A 18 -5.89 -6.28 -1.80
C LEU A 18 -6.86 -7.06 -2.68
N ALA A 19 -6.39 -8.11 -3.35
CA ALA A 19 -7.25 -8.99 -4.14
C ALA A 19 -8.31 -9.68 -3.27
N GLU A 20 -7.93 -10.23 -2.11
CA GLU A 20 -8.88 -10.85 -1.17
C GLU A 20 -9.93 -9.83 -0.68
N GLY A 21 -9.50 -8.61 -0.34
CA GLY A 21 -10.37 -7.53 0.11
C GLY A 21 -11.40 -7.11 -0.95
N GLU A 22 -10.98 -7.00 -2.21
CA GLU A 22 -11.86 -6.63 -3.33
C GLU A 22 -12.95 -7.68 -3.60
N GLU A 23 -12.64 -8.97 -3.41
CA GLU A 23 -13.60 -10.07 -3.59
C GLU A 23 -14.65 -10.16 -2.47
N THR A 24 -14.45 -9.45 -1.35
CA THR A 24 -15.40 -9.48 -0.23
C THR A 24 -16.69 -8.72 -0.52
N THR A 25 -17.75 -9.09 0.20
CA THR A 25 -19.04 -8.36 0.21
C THR A 25 -19.31 -7.74 1.57
N ASP A 26 -20.31 -6.87 1.66
CA ASP A 26 -20.81 -6.27 2.91
C ASP A 26 -21.15 -7.30 4.00
N ARG A 27 -21.43 -8.56 3.63
CA ARG A 27 -21.68 -9.68 4.56
C ARG A 27 -20.42 -10.23 5.23
N ALA A 28 -19.24 -9.85 4.75
CA ALA A 28 -17.96 -10.38 5.21
C ALA A 28 -17.31 -9.49 6.29
N GLU A 29 -18.12 -8.92 7.19
CA GLU A 29 -17.70 -7.97 8.23
C GLU A 29 -16.44 -8.41 8.99
N LYS A 30 -16.43 -9.65 9.49
CA LYS A 30 -15.28 -10.20 10.22
C LYS A 30 -14.02 -10.27 9.34
N THR A 31 -14.15 -10.80 8.13
CA THR A 31 -13.03 -10.93 7.18
C THR A 31 -12.48 -9.57 6.80
N ARG A 32 -13.33 -8.59 6.47
CA ARG A 32 -12.91 -7.21 6.14
C ARG A 32 -12.16 -6.57 7.30
N THR A 33 -12.67 -6.73 8.52
CA THR A 33 -12.06 -6.17 9.73
C THR A 33 -10.66 -6.75 9.96
N GLU A 34 -10.52 -8.08 9.93
CA GLU A 34 -9.24 -8.75 10.17
C GLU A 34 -8.23 -8.48 9.04
N LEU A 35 -8.69 -8.50 7.79
CA LEU A 35 -7.87 -8.19 6.61
C LEU A 35 -7.37 -6.76 6.64
N PHE A 36 -8.25 -5.79 6.87
CA PHE A 36 -7.89 -4.37 6.86
C PHE A 36 -6.91 -4.03 7.99
N ALA A 37 -7.11 -4.61 9.19
CA ALA A 37 -6.17 -4.44 10.30
C ALA A 37 -4.77 -4.98 9.96
N THR A 38 -4.70 -6.12 9.28
CA THR A 38 -3.43 -6.74 8.86
C THR A 38 -2.77 -5.93 7.74
N LEU A 39 -3.54 -5.54 6.71
CA LEU A 39 -3.05 -4.71 5.61
C LEU A 39 -2.47 -3.39 6.12
N LYS A 40 -3.14 -2.72 7.06
CA LYS A 40 -2.65 -1.48 7.69
C LYS A 40 -1.32 -1.67 8.42
N GLU A 41 -1.15 -2.77 9.15
CA GLU A 41 0.11 -3.05 9.83
C GLU A 41 1.26 -3.30 8.84
N GLU A 42 1.00 -4.07 7.79
CA GLU A 42 2.00 -4.38 6.75
C GLU A 42 2.40 -3.13 5.96
N MET A 43 1.44 -2.28 5.55
CA MET A 43 1.72 -1.01 4.86
C MET A 43 2.56 -0.06 5.73
N LEU A 44 2.21 0.11 7.01
CA LEU A 44 2.98 0.95 7.94
C LEU A 44 4.45 0.50 8.07
N ILE A 45 4.69 -0.81 8.06
CA ILE A 45 6.04 -1.37 8.14
C ILE A 45 6.77 -1.15 6.82
N HIS A 46 6.10 -1.42 5.70
CA HIS A 46 6.63 -1.31 4.34
C HIS A 46 7.06 0.12 4.01
N GLU A 47 6.15 1.08 4.16
CA GLU A 47 6.41 2.51 3.91
C GLU A 47 7.58 3.02 4.76
N ARG A 48 7.67 2.61 6.03
CA ARG A 48 8.83 2.98 6.88
C ARG A 48 10.14 2.41 6.39
N ILE A 49 10.15 1.18 5.87
CA ILE A 49 11.38 0.60 5.31
C ILE A 49 11.80 1.41 4.09
N GLU A 50 10.86 1.83 3.26
CA GLU A 50 11.14 2.63 2.08
C GLU A 50 11.62 4.02 2.44
N GLU A 51 10.83 4.77 3.20
CA GLU A 51 11.05 6.17 3.51
C GLU A 51 12.27 6.40 4.42
N ASP A 52 12.47 5.56 5.44
CA ASP A 52 13.54 5.75 6.42
C ASP A 52 14.87 5.13 5.97
N ILE A 53 14.85 4.14 5.06
CA ILE A 53 16.03 3.33 4.74
C ILE A 53 16.30 3.29 3.24
N PHE A 54 15.33 2.90 2.42
CA PHE A 54 15.55 2.65 1.00
C PHE A 54 15.69 3.95 0.19
N TYR A 55 14.68 4.82 0.23
CA TYR A 55 14.66 6.11 -0.47
C TYR A 55 15.85 7.01 -0.14
N PRO A 56 16.31 7.14 1.13
CA PRO A 56 17.52 7.88 1.45
C PRO A 56 18.77 7.33 0.76
N SER A 57 18.83 6.01 0.55
CA SER A 57 19.94 5.35 -0.15
C SER A 57 19.91 5.62 -1.66
N LEU A 58 18.74 5.95 -2.22
CA LEU A 58 18.55 6.28 -3.64
C LEU A 58 18.67 7.78 -3.93
N LYS A 59 18.57 8.64 -2.92
CA LYS A 59 18.60 10.11 -3.06
C LYS A 59 19.86 10.66 -3.75
N GLU A 60 20.97 9.95 -3.68
CA GLU A 60 22.21 10.33 -4.38
C GLU A 60 22.21 9.98 -5.88
N HIS A 61 21.22 9.22 -6.36
CA HIS A 61 21.06 8.85 -7.75
C HIS A 61 20.12 9.84 -8.48
N PRO A 62 20.64 10.66 -9.43
CA PRO A 62 19.85 11.70 -10.10
C PRO A 62 18.66 11.20 -10.93
N LYS A 63 18.61 9.89 -11.21
CA LYS A 63 17.51 9.26 -11.95
C LYS A 63 16.37 8.79 -11.04
N ALA A 64 16.61 8.74 -9.74
CA ALA A 64 15.65 8.27 -8.75
C ALA A 64 14.97 9.41 -7.99
N GLU A 65 15.42 10.67 -8.17
CA GLU A 65 14.89 11.81 -7.40
C GLU A 65 13.38 12.00 -7.61
N ASP A 66 12.92 12.05 -8.86
CA ASP A 66 11.51 12.29 -9.17
C ASP A 66 10.62 11.14 -8.64
N ILE A 67 10.96 9.88 -8.95
CA ILE A 67 10.18 8.71 -8.53
C ILE A 67 10.17 8.51 -7.00
N VAL A 68 11.24 8.86 -6.30
CA VAL A 68 11.25 8.82 -4.83
C VAL A 68 10.33 9.89 -4.26
N LEU A 69 10.33 11.12 -4.82
CA LEU A 69 9.45 12.19 -4.36
C LEU A 69 7.98 11.87 -4.65
N GLU A 70 7.70 11.23 -5.79
CA GLU A 70 6.36 10.73 -6.13
C GLU A 70 5.92 9.65 -5.14
N GLY A 71 6.76 8.66 -4.85
CA GLY A 71 6.46 7.60 -3.87
C GLY A 71 6.06 8.12 -2.48
N PHE A 72 6.72 9.16 -1.97
CA PHE A 72 6.32 9.82 -0.72
C PHE A 72 4.89 10.42 -0.78
N GLU A 73 4.51 11.02 -1.90
CA GLU A 73 3.17 11.60 -2.05
C GLU A 73 2.11 10.52 -2.29
N GLU A 74 2.45 9.43 -2.97
CA GLU A 74 1.59 8.26 -3.13
C GLU A 74 1.31 7.58 -1.78
N HIS A 75 2.33 7.38 -0.94
CA HIS A 75 2.16 6.90 0.43
C HIS A 75 1.20 7.79 1.22
N HIS A 76 1.41 9.10 1.19
CA HIS A 76 0.53 10.04 1.87
C HIS A 76 -0.94 9.95 1.40
N VAL A 77 -1.18 9.78 0.09
CA VAL A 77 -2.54 9.58 -0.44
C VAL A 77 -3.15 8.27 0.06
N VAL A 78 -2.37 7.17 0.06
CA VAL A 78 -2.82 5.87 0.58
C VAL A 78 -3.14 5.96 2.08
N ASP A 79 -2.30 6.62 2.85
CA ASP A 79 -2.46 6.85 4.29
C ASP A 79 -3.76 7.61 4.60
N GLU A 80 -4.07 8.67 3.86
CA GLU A 80 -5.31 9.43 4.04
C GLU A 80 -6.54 8.55 3.76
N ILE A 81 -6.53 7.77 2.67
CA ILE A 81 -7.64 6.85 2.35
C ILE A 81 -7.76 5.74 3.41
N MET A 82 -6.63 5.24 3.91
CA MET A 82 -6.61 4.22 4.96
C MET A 82 -7.15 4.76 6.29
N GLY A 83 -6.84 6.00 6.65
CA GLY A 83 -7.42 6.70 7.79
C GLY A 83 -8.94 6.86 7.66
N GLU A 84 -9.43 7.18 6.46
CA GLU A 84 -10.87 7.21 6.19
C GLU A 84 -11.52 5.82 6.31
N LEU A 85 -10.89 4.78 5.77
CA LEU A 85 -11.37 3.39 5.87
C LEU A 85 -11.43 2.89 7.31
N GLU A 86 -10.47 3.27 8.17
CA GLU A 86 -10.44 2.90 9.59
C GLU A 86 -11.67 3.41 10.36
N THR A 87 -12.21 4.55 9.95
CA THR A 87 -13.39 5.16 10.58
C THR A 87 -14.70 4.82 9.87
N THR A 88 -14.62 4.16 8.70
CA THR A 88 -15.78 3.71 7.93
C THR A 88 -16.19 2.32 8.38
N ASP A 89 -17.47 2.10 8.71
CA ASP A 89 -17.97 0.76 9.01
C ASP A 89 -17.72 -0.17 7.82
N VAL A 90 -17.14 -1.34 8.04
CA VAL A 90 -16.77 -2.29 6.97
C VAL A 90 -17.98 -2.83 6.19
N THR A 91 -19.19 -2.65 6.71
CA THR A 91 -20.47 -3.00 6.08
C THR A 91 -21.13 -1.81 5.38
N ASP A 92 -20.58 -0.59 5.52
CA ASP A 92 -21.07 0.61 4.84
C ASP A 92 -20.89 0.48 3.32
N GLU A 93 -21.85 1.02 2.56
CA GLU A 93 -21.82 0.99 1.09
C GLU A 93 -20.61 1.75 0.50
N GLN A 94 -20.02 2.68 1.26
CA GLN A 94 -18.84 3.44 0.87
C GLN A 94 -17.53 2.69 1.11
N TRP A 95 -17.51 1.65 1.95
CA TRP A 95 -16.27 0.96 2.29
C TRP A 95 -15.62 0.30 1.07
N SER A 96 -16.38 -0.49 0.31
CA SER A 96 -15.89 -1.18 -0.90
C SER A 96 -15.35 -0.25 -1.98
N PRO A 97 -16.07 0.80 -2.43
CA PRO A 97 -15.52 1.72 -3.42
C PRO A 97 -14.29 2.47 -2.90
N LYS A 98 -14.23 2.82 -1.61
CA LYS A 98 -13.05 3.45 -1.00
C LYS A 98 -11.85 2.51 -0.95
N PHE A 99 -12.06 1.26 -0.52
CA PHE A 99 -11.04 0.21 -0.55
C PHE A 99 -10.50 -0.03 -1.96
N LYS A 100 -11.37 0.00 -2.97
CA LYS A 100 -10.96 -0.12 -4.37
C LYS A 100 -10.07 1.04 -4.82
N VAL A 101 -10.41 2.28 -4.47
CA VAL A 101 -9.55 3.45 -4.81
C VAL A 101 -8.20 3.35 -4.11
N MET A 102 -8.15 2.96 -2.83
CA MET A 102 -6.89 2.71 -2.12
C MET A 102 -6.06 1.64 -2.83
N LYS A 103 -6.69 0.51 -3.19
CA LYS A 103 -6.06 -0.58 -3.94
C LYS A 103 -5.43 -0.08 -5.25
N GLU A 104 -6.16 0.70 -6.04
CA GLU A 104 -5.67 1.21 -7.33
C GLU A 104 -4.44 2.11 -7.16
N ASN A 105 -4.38 2.93 -6.09
CA ASN A 105 -3.18 3.74 -5.79
C ASN A 105 -2.00 2.87 -5.35
N ILE A 106 -2.23 1.88 -4.47
CA ILE A 106 -1.16 0.96 -4.03
C ILE A 106 -0.63 0.13 -5.21
N GLU A 107 -1.50 -0.39 -6.08
CA GLU A 107 -1.06 -1.17 -7.25
C GLU A 107 -0.25 -0.30 -8.23
N HIS A 108 -0.65 0.95 -8.43
CA HIS A 108 0.10 1.89 -9.27
C HIS A 108 1.49 2.18 -8.71
N HIS A 109 1.57 2.55 -7.44
CA HIS A 109 2.84 2.77 -6.73
C HIS A 109 3.79 1.59 -6.89
N ILE A 110 3.30 0.37 -6.62
CA ILE A 110 4.11 -0.84 -6.75
C ILE A 110 4.59 -1.06 -8.20
N GLU A 111 3.77 -0.77 -9.20
CA GLU A 111 4.15 -0.89 -10.61
C GLU A 111 5.32 0.04 -10.97
N GLU A 112 5.31 1.28 -10.46
CA GLU A 112 6.38 2.25 -10.68
C GLU A 112 7.67 1.82 -9.98
N GLU A 113 7.58 1.43 -8.72
CA GLU A 113 8.76 0.98 -7.98
C GLU A 113 9.39 -0.26 -8.61
N GLU A 114 8.60 -1.31 -8.89
CA GLU A 114 9.14 -2.54 -9.44
C GLU A 114 9.60 -2.42 -10.90
N GLY A 115 9.05 -1.47 -11.66
CA GLY A 115 9.31 -1.27 -13.08
C GLY A 115 10.41 -0.28 -13.38
N GLU A 116 10.47 0.82 -12.62
CA GLU A 116 11.35 1.97 -12.89
C GLU A 116 12.45 2.14 -11.83
N MET A 117 12.21 1.71 -10.58
CA MET A 117 13.15 1.89 -9.46
C MET A 117 13.99 0.65 -9.15
N PHE A 118 13.40 -0.56 -9.10
CA PHE A 118 14.01 -1.81 -8.62
C PHE A 118 14.75 -2.61 -9.70
#